data_AF-A0A350CG71-F1
#
_entry.id   AF-A0A350CG71-F1
#
_cell.length_a   1.000
_cell.length_b   1.000
_cell.length_c   1.000
_cell.angle_alpha   90.00
_cell.angle_beta   90.00
_cell.angle_gamma   90.00
#
_symmetry.space_group_name_H-M   'P 1'
#
loop_
_entity.id
_entity.type
_entity.pdbx_description
1 polymer ?
#
loop_
_entity_poly.entity_id
_entity_poly.type
_entity_poly.pdbx_seq_one_letter_code
_entity_poly.pdbx_strand_id
1 'polypeptide(L)'
;MGSLVTTMKAGMAFADWPSSDGQNMLLYPWLSDFRVNNEKFVEHGHRLAGVLIGMVSVALACAGWREGGRHRGWTLGILLAVIAQGGLGGARVLFDRGTLAMLHSITGACFFSFCLIFRLSLLDGWRAWMRQSDSRFSVNGFAFSLLAPLVVLAQYVLGGALRHLHI
;
A
#
# COMPACT_ATOMS: atom_id res chain seq x y z
N MET A 1 -2.60 8.09 4.58
CA MET A 1 -2.75 8.94 3.38
C MET A 1 -3.98 8.57 2.56
N GLY A 2 -4.10 7.36 1.98
CA GLY A 2 -5.28 7.00 1.16
C GLY A 2 -6.64 7.08 1.88
N SER A 3 -6.69 6.74 3.18
CA SER A 3 -7.90 6.92 4.01
C SER A 3 -8.30 8.39 4.17
N LEU A 4 -7.32 9.30 4.25
CA LEU A 4 -7.57 10.75 4.37
C LEU A 4 -8.15 11.30 3.06
N VAL A 5 -7.55 10.91 1.92
CA VAL A 5 -8.05 11.25 0.57
C VAL A 5 -9.51 10.79 0.40
N THR A 6 -9.83 9.57 0.85
CA THR A 6 -11.17 9.01 0.72
C THR A 6 -12.18 9.67 1.67
N THR A 7 -11.77 10.02 2.89
CA THR A 7 -12.65 10.68 3.87
C THR A 7 -12.94 12.13 3.50
N MET A 8 -11.97 12.83 2.95
CA MET A 8 -12.15 14.21 2.46
C MET A 8 -12.79 14.28 1.07
N LYS A 9 -13.17 13.14 0.48
CA LYS A 9 -13.64 13.03 -0.91
C LYS A 9 -12.69 13.65 -1.95
N ALA A 10 -11.43 13.83 -1.55
CA ALA A 10 -10.37 14.44 -2.35
C ALA A 10 -9.84 13.50 -3.44
N GLY A 11 -10.35 12.28 -3.57
CA GLY A 11 -9.78 11.27 -4.47
C GLY A 11 -9.97 11.53 -5.96
N MET A 12 -10.66 12.60 -6.33
CA MET A 12 -10.94 13.07 -7.69
C MET A 12 -10.69 14.59 -7.81
N ALA A 13 -9.90 15.17 -6.90
CA ALA A 13 -9.54 16.58 -6.94
C ALA A 13 -8.66 16.92 -8.17
N PHE A 14 -7.97 15.91 -8.71
CA PHE A 14 -7.36 15.91 -10.04
C PHE A 14 -8.02 14.86 -10.92
N ALA A 15 -8.44 15.27 -12.13
CA ALA A 15 -9.03 14.37 -13.12
C ALA A 15 -7.97 13.60 -13.95
N ASP A 16 -6.70 13.95 -13.79
CA ASP A 16 -5.58 13.43 -14.57
C ASP A 16 -4.59 12.62 -13.71
N TRP A 17 -3.91 11.69 -14.36
CA TRP A 17 -2.78 10.93 -13.83
C TRP A 17 -1.89 10.52 -15.02
N PRO A 18 -0.56 10.61 -14.93
CA PRO A 18 0.26 10.92 -13.75
C PRO A 18 0.51 12.41 -13.52
N SER A 19 -0.01 13.32 -14.35
CA SER A 19 0.06 14.76 -14.10
C SER A 19 -0.93 15.20 -13.01
N SER A 20 -0.81 16.45 -12.55
CA SER A 20 -1.81 17.10 -11.69
C SER A 20 -2.19 18.43 -12.33
N ASP A 21 -3.42 18.55 -12.83
CA ASP A 21 -3.90 19.68 -13.65
C ASP A 21 -3.00 19.97 -14.86
N GLY A 22 -2.51 18.93 -15.52
CA GLY A 22 -1.59 19.03 -16.66
C GLY A 22 -0.16 19.42 -16.30
N GLN A 23 0.14 19.69 -15.02
CA GLN A 23 1.49 19.95 -14.54
C GLN A 23 2.21 18.65 -14.17
N ASN A 24 3.54 18.68 -14.23
CA ASN A 24 4.35 17.55 -13.79
C ASN A 24 4.13 17.25 -12.30
N MET A 25 4.05 15.96 -11.96
CA MET A 25 3.81 15.48 -10.60
C MET A 25 4.76 16.07 -9.54
N LEU A 26 6.01 16.38 -9.89
CA LEU A 26 7.00 16.91 -8.94
C LEU A 26 7.06 18.43 -8.88
N LEU A 27 6.52 19.13 -9.88
CA LEU A 27 6.62 20.59 -10.02
C LEU A 27 5.32 21.32 -9.68
N TYR A 28 4.21 20.58 -9.55
CA TYR A 28 2.94 21.14 -9.12
C TYR A 28 3.12 21.93 -7.81
N PRO A 29 2.60 23.18 -7.71
CA PRO A 29 2.83 24.07 -6.56
C PRO A 29 1.98 23.66 -5.34
N TRP A 30 2.11 22.40 -4.91
CA TRP A 30 1.27 21.74 -3.92
C TRP A 30 1.04 22.52 -2.61
N LEU A 31 2.07 23.20 -2.11
CA LEU A 31 1.99 23.96 -0.85
C LEU A 31 1.03 25.16 -0.94
N SER A 32 0.78 25.70 -2.14
CA SER A 32 -0.16 26.83 -2.31
C SER A 32 -1.61 26.41 -2.04
N ASP A 33 -1.95 25.15 -2.30
CA ASP A 33 -3.29 24.61 -2.10
C ASP A 33 -3.62 24.29 -0.64
N PHE A 34 -2.64 24.27 0.26
CA PHE A 34 -2.85 23.91 1.67
C PHE A 34 -3.98 24.71 2.34
N ARG A 35 -4.09 26.00 2.01
CA ARG A 35 -5.12 26.91 2.55
C ARG A 35 -6.24 27.23 1.57
N VAL A 36 -6.04 26.96 0.29
CA VAL A 36 -6.97 27.36 -0.78
C VAL A 36 -7.83 26.17 -1.21
N ASN A 37 -7.21 25.03 -1.52
CA ASN A 37 -7.86 23.82 -2.00
C ASN A 37 -7.36 22.60 -1.21
N ASN A 38 -7.90 22.43 0.00
CA ASN A 38 -7.46 21.36 0.90
C ASN A 38 -7.59 19.95 0.27
N GLU A 39 -8.60 19.74 -0.59
CA GLU A 39 -8.76 18.49 -1.34
C GLU A 39 -7.59 18.21 -2.28
N LYS A 40 -7.20 19.20 -3.12
CA LYS A 40 -6.03 19.10 -4.00
C LYS A 40 -4.74 18.90 -3.20
N PHE A 41 -4.60 19.60 -2.07
CA PHE A 41 -3.48 19.39 -1.17
C PHE A 41 -3.43 17.94 -0.68
N VAL A 42 -4.53 17.38 -0.20
CA VAL A 42 -4.52 16.01 0.33
C VAL A 42 -4.31 14.96 -0.76
N GLU A 43 -4.91 15.12 -1.94
CA GLU A 43 -4.72 14.19 -3.05
C GLU A 43 -3.29 14.22 -3.58
N HIS A 44 -2.76 15.42 -3.87
CA HIS A 44 -1.41 15.55 -4.40
C HIS A 44 -0.36 15.10 -3.38
N GLY A 45 -0.54 15.41 -2.09
CA GLY A 45 0.31 14.89 -1.01
C GLY A 45 0.32 13.36 -0.95
N HIS A 46 -0.83 12.72 -1.22
CA HIS A 46 -0.89 11.26 -1.32
C HIS A 46 -0.13 10.73 -2.54
N ARG A 47 -0.23 11.39 -3.71
CA ARG A 47 0.53 11.05 -4.91
C ARG A 47 2.05 11.17 -4.66
N LEU A 48 2.50 12.25 -4.03
CA LEU A 48 3.90 12.46 -3.63
C LEU A 48 4.39 11.39 -2.65
N ALA A 49 3.57 11.00 -1.67
CA ALA A 49 3.90 9.87 -0.79
C ALA A 49 4.07 8.55 -1.58
N GLY A 50 3.23 8.33 -2.60
CA GLY A 50 3.37 7.20 -3.53
C GLY A 50 4.70 7.22 -4.29
N VAL A 51 5.10 8.39 -4.81
CA VAL A 51 6.41 8.58 -5.47
C VAL A 51 7.56 8.27 -4.51
N LEU A 52 7.50 8.77 -3.28
CA LEU A 52 8.51 8.50 -2.25
C LEU A 52 8.64 6.99 -1.96
N ILE A 53 7.52 6.29 -1.76
CA ILE A 53 7.51 4.84 -1.54
C ILE A 53 8.09 4.10 -2.76
N GLY A 54 7.77 4.55 -3.98
CA GLY A 54 8.36 4.02 -5.21
C GLY A 54 9.88 4.16 -5.25
N MET A 55 10.40 5.36 -4.96
CA MET A 55 11.86 5.62 -4.91
C MET A 55 12.56 4.76 -3.85
N VAL A 56 11.98 4.66 -2.65
CA VAL A 56 12.51 3.80 -1.57
C VAL A 56 12.51 2.33 -2.00
N SER A 57 11.46 1.88 -2.69
CA SER A 57 11.37 0.50 -3.19
C SER A 57 12.41 0.19 -4.25
N VAL A 58 12.73 1.15 -5.14
CA VAL A 58 13.84 1.02 -6.11
C VAL A 58 15.18 0.93 -5.39
N ALA A 59 15.45 1.82 -4.43
CA ALA A 59 16.68 1.77 -3.63
C ALA A 59 16.82 0.43 -2.88
N LEU A 60 15.71 -0.06 -2.31
CA LEU A 60 15.65 -1.35 -1.63
C LEU A 60 15.89 -2.52 -2.59
N ALA A 61 15.35 -2.48 -3.80
CA ALA A 61 15.61 -3.47 -4.84
C ALA A 61 17.10 -3.52 -5.21
N CYS A 62 17.73 -2.36 -5.41
CA CYS A 62 19.17 -2.26 -5.65
C CYS A 62 19.99 -2.85 -4.50
N ALA A 63 19.65 -2.53 -3.26
CA ALA A 63 20.33 -3.08 -2.08
C ALA A 63 20.16 -4.61 -1.99
N GLY A 64 18.93 -5.12 -2.15
CA GLY A 64 18.66 -6.56 -2.13
C GLY A 64 19.32 -7.32 -3.28
N TRP A 65 19.52 -6.67 -4.43
CA TRP A 65 20.27 -7.25 -5.55
C TRP A 65 21.75 -7.45 -5.20
N ARG A 66 22.36 -6.49 -4.48
CA ARG A 66 23.75 -6.60 -4.01
C ARG A 66 23.93 -7.68 -2.95
N GLU A 67 22.95 -7.83 -2.06
CA GLU A 67 22.96 -8.86 -1.00
C GLU A 67 22.76 -10.27 -1.56
N GLY A 68 21.93 -10.41 -2.60
CA GLY A 68 21.66 -11.70 -3.25
C GLY A 68 20.74 -12.64 -2.45
N GLY A 69 20.69 -13.90 -2.88
CA GLY A 69 19.88 -14.95 -2.25
C GLY A 69 18.40 -14.58 -2.10
N ARG A 70 17.83 -14.83 -0.90
CA ARG A 70 16.42 -14.52 -0.61
C ARG A 70 16.11 -13.02 -0.69
N HIS A 71 17.08 -12.16 -0.35
CA HIS A 71 16.86 -10.72 -0.24
C HIS A 71 16.50 -10.12 -1.60
N ARG A 72 17.18 -10.56 -2.67
CA ARG A 72 16.85 -10.20 -4.05
C ARG A 72 15.39 -10.51 -4.41
N GLY A 73 14.87 -11.67 -4.03
CA GLY A 73 13.49 -12.07 -4.33
C GLY A 73 12.47 -11.19 -3.60
N TRP A 74 12.68 -10.96 -2.30
CA TRP A 74 11.79 -10.12 -1.49
C TRP A 74 11.74 -8.67 -1.98
N THR A 75 12.90 -8.06 -2.22
CA THR A 75 12.96 -6.65 -2.61
C THR A 75 12.45 -6.42 -4.04
N LEU A 76 12.65 -7.39 -4.95
CA LEU A 76 12.01 -7.38 -6.26
C LEU A 76 10.49 -7.50 -6.14
N GLY A 77 9.99 -8.38 -5.28
CA GLY A 77 8.56 -8.50 -5.00
C GLY A 77 7.95 -7.18 -4.50
N ILE A 78 8.64 -6.47 -3.60
CA ILE A 78 8.19 -5.17 -3.08
C ILE A 78 8.12 -4.13 -4.21
N LEU A 79 9.15 -4.10 -5.07
CA LEU A 79 9.19 -3.20 -6.22
C LEU A 79 8.02 -3.48 -7.20
N LEU A 80 7.79 -4.74 -7.55
CA LEU A 80 6.69 -5.11 -8.44
C LEU A 80 5.32 -4.79 -7.82
N ALA A 81 5.17 -5.04 -6.52
CA ALA A 81 3.93 -4.74 -5.80
C ALA A 81 3.64 -3.23 -5.75
N VAL A 82 4.65 -2.37 -5.50
CA VAL A 82 4.44 -0.92 -5.50
C VAL A 82 4.14 -0.38 -6.91
N ILE A 83 4.75 -0.94 -7.96
CA ILE A 83 4.43 -0.57 -9.35
C ILE A 83 2.97 -0.91 -9.65
N ALA A 84 2.51 -2.12 -9.28
CA ALA A 84 1.12 -2.52 -9.42
C ALA A 84 0.18 -1.62 -8.61
N GLN A 85 0.56 -1.22 -7.39
CA GLN A 85 -0.22 -0.27 -6.58
C GLN A 85 -0.32 1.12 -7.23
N GLY A 86 0.79 1.65 -7.76
CA GLY A 86 0.80 2.92 -8.47
C GLY A 86 -0.11 2.90 -9.70
N GLY A 87 -0.03 1.82 -10.50
CA GLY A 87 -0.91 1.62 -11.65
C GLY A 87 -2.38 1.49 -11.26
N LEU A 88 -2.70 0.73 -10.22
CA LEU A 88 -4.08 0.60 -9.73
C LEU A 88 -4.62 1.92 -9.15
N GLY A 89 -3.78 2.70 -8.49
CA GLY A 89 -4.11 4.05 -8.01
C GLY A 89 -4.39 5.03 -9.15
N GLY A 90 -3.58 5.01 -10.21
CA GLY A 90 -3.81 5.79 -11.43
C GLY A 90 -5.10 5.37 -12.15
N ALA A 91 -5.32 4.05 -12.31
CA ALA A 91 -6.55 3.52 -12.91
C ALA A 91 -7.79 3.95 -12.13
N ARG A 92 -7.74 3.95 -10.79
CA ARG A 92 -8.82 4.47 -9.94
C ARG A 92 -9.17 5.92 -10.30
N VAL A 93 -8.18 6.79 -10.45
CA VAL A 93 -8.40 8.20 -10.83
C VAL A 93 -8.98 8.31 -12.24
N LEU A 94 -8.42 7.58 -13.21
CA LEU A 94 -8.83 7.71 -14.62
C LEU A 94 -10.22 7.13 -14.92
N PHE A 95 -10.62 6.05 -14.24
CA PHE A 95 -11.87 5.36 -14.52
C PHE A 95 -13.00 5.69 -13.53
N ASP A 96 -12.69 6.38 -12.42
CA ASP A 96 -13.64 6.78 -11.37
C ASP A 96 -14.60 5.66 -10.93
N ARG A 97 -14.06 4.45 -10.72
CA ARG A 97 -14.86 3.29 -10.29
C ARG A 97 -14.65 3.00 -8.82
N GLY A 98 -15.75 2.93 -8.06
CA GLY A 98 -15.75 2.53 -6.64
C GLY A 98 -15.09 1.17 -6.40
N THR A 99 -15.19 0.24 -7.36
CA THR A 99 -14.51 -1.07 -7.30
C THR A 99 -12.98 -0.94 -7.35
N LEU A 100 -12.44 -0.04 -8.17
CA LEU A 100 -11.00 0.23 -8.22
C LEU A 100 -10.52 0.92 -6.95
N ALA A 101 -11.33 1.81 -6.37
CA ALA A 101 -11.03 2.41 -5.07
C ALA A 101 -10.95 1.36 -3.96
N MET A 102 -11.90 0.42 -3.93
CA MET A 102 -11.90 -0.69 -2.97
C MET A 102 -10.70 -1.62 -3.19
N LEU A 103 -10.44 -2.05 -4.42
CA LEU A 103 -9.30 -2.90 -4.76
C LEU A 103 -7.99 -2.24 -4.36
N HIS A 104 -7.77 -0.98 -4.74
CA HIS A 104 -6.58 -0.23 -4.37
C HIS A 104 -6.37 -0.19 -2.85
N SER A 105 -7.43 0.05 -2.09
CA SER A 105 -7.38 0.07 -0.62
C SER A 105 -6.97 -1.29 -0.03
N ILE A 106 -7.61 -2.38 -0.48
CA ILE A 106 -7.32 -3.75 -0.01
C ILE A 106 -5.89 -4.15 -0.37
N THR A 107 -5.49 -3.96 -1.61
CA THR A 107 -4.15 -4.32 -2.06
C THR A 107 -3.07 -3.45 -1.41
N GLY A 108 -3.40 -2.21 -1.04
CA GLY A 108 -2.52 -1.33 -0.27
C GLY A 108 -2.26 -1.88 1.14
N ALA A 109 -3.28 -2.42 1.80
CA ALA A 109 -3.12 -3.11 3.09
C ALA A 109 -2.24 -4.37 2.93
N CYS A 110 -2.49 -5.19 1.91
CA CYS A 110 -1.67 -6.36 1.61
C CYS A 110 -0.20 -6.00 1.33
N PHE A 111 0.04 -4.92 0.56
CA PHE A 111 1.38 -4.40 0.30
C PHE A 111 2.10 -4.00 1.59
N PHE A 112 1.42 -3.27 2.48
CA PHE A 112 1.99 -2.88 3.76
C PHE A 112 2.33 -4.10 4.64
N SER A 113 1.43 -5.08 4.72
CA SER A 113 1.69 -6.34 5.42
C SER A 113 2.87 -7.10 4.82
N PHE A 114 3.01 -7.13 3.50
CA PHE A 114 4.14 -7.75 2.82
C PHE A 114 5.48 -7.09 3.18
N CYS A 115 5.53 -5.75 3.21
CA CYS A 115 6.68 -4.99 3.69
C CYS A 115 7.02 -5.29 5.16
N LEU A 116 6.01 -5.43 6.02
CA LEU A 116 6.21 -5.79 7.43
C LEU A 116 6.78 -7.21 7.58
N ILE A 117 6.25 -8.19 6.84
CA ILE A 117 6.76 -9.56 6.82
C ILE A 117 8.22 -9.57 6.37
N PHE A 118 8.55 -8.83 5.31
CA PHE A 118 9.93 -8.68 4.87
C PHE A 118 10.80 -8.09 5.99
N ARG A 119 10.38 -7.01 6.65
CA ARG A 119 11.13 -6.38 7.75
C ARG A 119 11.37 -7.34 8.92
N LEU A 120 10.36 -8.10 9.32
CA LEU A 120 10.47 -9.13 10.36
C LEU A 120 11.42 -10.25 9.92
N SER A 121 11.39 -10.62 8.64
CA SER A 121 12.31 -11.59 8.08
C SER A 121 13.77 -11.13 8.14
N LEU A 122 14.07 -9.85 8.33
CA LEU A 122 15.44 -9.35 8.50
C LEU A 122 15.93 -9.40 9.96
N LEU A 123 15.05 -9.64 10.93
CA LEU A 123 15.42 -9.69 12.34
C LEU A 123 15.95 -11.08 12.70
N ASP A 124 17.21 -11.15 13.12
CA ASP A 124 17.84 -12.41 13.53
C ASP A 124 17.13 -13.05 14.73
N GLY A 125 16.69 -12.24 15.70
CA GLY A 125 15.89 -12.71 16.83
C GLY A 125 14.57 -13.35 16.40
N TRP A 126 13.89 -12.78 15.39
CA TRP A 126 12.66 -13.36 14.84
C TRP A 126 12.93 -14.68 14.11
N ARG A 127 14.01 -14.75 13.33
CA ARG A 127 14.41 -15.98 12.65
C ARG A 127 14.82 -17.09 13.61
N ALA A 128 15.55 -16.74 14.66
CA ALA A 128 15.95 -17.66 15.70
C ALA A 128 14.73 -18.19 16.44
N TRP A 129 13.79 -17.32 16.79
CA TRP A 129 12.52 -17.69 17.41
C TRP A 129 11.69 -18.62 16.51
N MET A 130 11.52 -18.30 15.22
CA MET A 130 10.81 -19.14 14.24
C MET A 130 11.41 -20.54 14.06
N ARG A 131 12.70 -20.73 14.36
CA ARG A 131 13.38 -22.04 14.28
C ARG A 131 13.20 -22.87 15.55
N GLN A 132 12.72 -22.29 16.63
CA GLN A 132 12.43 -23.03 17.85
C GLN A 132 11.13 -23.82 17.64
N SER A 133 11.20 -25.15 17.76
CA SER A 133 10.02 -25.99 17.79
C SER A 133 9.33 -25.82 19.14
N ASP A 134 8.21 -25.11 19.17
CA ASP A 134 7.38 -25.01 20.36
C ASP A 134 6.36 -26.15 20.38
N SER A 135 6.54 -27.12 21.28
CA SER A 135 5.62 -28.24 21.46
C SER A 135 4.25 -27.83 21.99
N ARG A 136 4.07 -26.55 22.36
CA ARG A 136 2.79 -25.96 22.80
C ARG A 136 1.92 -25.47 21.65
N PHE A 137 2.43 -25.44 20.42
CA PHE A 137 1.66 -25.02 19.25
C PHE A 137 0.62 -26.09 18.89
N SER A 138 -0.58 -25.98 19.46
CA SER A 138 -1.70 -26.86 19.12
C SER A 138 -2.18 -26.62 17.69
N VAL A 139 -2.88 -27.61 17.13
CA VAL A 139 -3.59 -27.47 15.84
C VAL A 139 -4.50 -26.23 15.86
N ASN A 140 -5.12 -25.93 16.99
CA ASN A 140 -5.96 -24.75 17.18
C ASN A 140 -5.15 -23.44 17.13
N GLY A 141 -3.95 -23.41 17.73
CA GLY A 141 -3.06 -22.25 17.66
C GLY A 141 -2.57 -21.97 16.23
N PHE A 142 -2.25 -23.03 15.48
CA PHE A 142 -1.90 -22.92 14.07
C PHE A 142 -3.07 -22.43 13.21
N ALA A 143 -4.26 -23.04 13.39
CA ALA A 143 -5.47 -22.63 12.70
C ALA A 143 -5.80 -21.16 13.01
N PHE A 144 -5.70 -20.72 14.26
CA PHE A 144 -5.92 -19.33 14.64
C PHE A 144 -4.93 -18.36 13.97
N SER A 145 -3.65 -18.73 13.93
CA SER A 145 -2.60 -17.91 13.30
C SER A 145 -2.82 -17.72 11.80
N LEU A 146 -3.44 -18.69 11.13
CA LEU A 146 -3.82 -18.61 9.73
C LEU A 146 -5.16 -17.90 9.50
N LEU A 147 -6.17 -18.21 10.32
CA LEU A 147 -7.54 -17.73 10.15
C LEU A 147 -7.72 -16.28 10.61
N ALA A 148 -7.04 -15.84 11.67
CA ALA A 148 -7.22 -14.49 12.20
C ALA A 148 -6.87 -13.39 11.17
N PRO A 149 -5.73 -13.44 10.46
CA PRO A 149 -5.45 -12.48 9.39
C PRO A 149 -6.48 -12.54 8.24
N LEU A 150 -6.99 -13.73 7.91
CA LEU A 150 -8.00 -13.90 6.86
C LEU A 150 -9.35 -13.30 7.27
N VAL A 151 -9.75 -13.47 8.54
CA VAL A 151 -10.98 -12.87 9.09
C VAL A 151 -10.85 -11.34 9.12
N VAL A 152 -9.71 -10.82 9.54
CA VAL A 152 -9.44 -9.37 9.52
C VAL A 152 -9.48 -8.83 8.09
N LEU A 153 -8.88 -9.55 7.13
CA LEU A 153 -8.95 -9.17 5.72
C LEU A 153 -10.39 -9.21 5.19
N ALA A 154 -11.16 -10.24 5.52
CA ALA A 154 -12.57 -10.34 5.15
C ALA A 154 -13.38 -9.17 5.72
N GLN A 155 -13.19 -8.82 7.00
CA GLN A 155 -13.83 -7.64 7.61
C GLN A 155 -13.43 -6.35 6.90
N TYR A 156 -12.16 -6.20 6.52
CA TYR A 156 -11.66 -5.04 5.78
C TYR A 156 -12.32 -4.94 4.39
N VAL A 157 -12.45 -6.05 3.67
CA VAL A 157 -13.15 -6.14 2.38
C VAL A 157 -14.62 -5.78 2.54
N LEU A 158 -15.31 -6.35 3.54
CA LEU A 158 -16.72 -6.05 3.82
C LEU A 158 -16.93 -4.57 4.15
N GLY A 159 -16.07 -3.98 4.98
CA GLY A 159 -16.10 -2.54 5.27
C GLY A 159 -15.90 -1.68 4.02
N GLY A 160 -15.01 -2.09 3.12
CA GLY A 160 -14.83 -1.46 1.81
C GLY A 160 -16.07 -1.57 0.92
N ALA A 161 -16.69 -2.76 0.88
CA ALA A 161 -17.90 -3.01 0.11
C ALA A 161 -19.07 -2.15 0.60
N LEU A 162 -19.33 -2.11 1.91
CA LEU A 162 -20.35 -1.23 2.51
C LEU A 162 -20.12 0.24 2.13
N ARG A 163 -18.85 0.70 2.19
CA ARG A 163 -18.50 2.09 1.93
C ARG A 163 -18.59 2.49 0.45
N HIS A 164 -18.22 1.60 -0.48
CA HIS A 164 -18.05 1.95 -1.89
C HIS A 164 -19.15 1.41 -2.81
N LEU A 165 -19.87 0.37 -2.38
CA LEU A 165 -20.94 -0.26 -3.15
C LEU A 165 -22.33 0.03 -2.56
N HIS A 166 -22.42 0.74 -1.42
CA HIS A 166 -23.66 1.08 -0.72
C HIS A 166 -24.60 -0.14 -0.53
N ILE A 167 -24.00 -1.28 -0.20
CA ILE A 167 -24.72 -2.50 0.21
C ILE A 167 -25.10 -2.42 1.69
#